data_AF-A0A935YX27-F1
#
_entry.id   AF-A0A935YX27-F1
#
_cell.length_a   1.000
_cell.length_b   1.000
_cell.length_c   1.000
_cell.angle_alpha   90.00
_cell.angle_beta   90.00
_cell.angle_gamma   90.00
#
_symmetry.space_group_name_H-M   'P 1'
#
loop_
_entity.id
_entity.type
_entity.pdbx_description
1 polymer ?
#
loop_
_entity_poly.entity_id
_entity_poly.type
_entity_poly.pdbx_seq_one_letter_code
_entity_poly.pdbx_strand_id
1 'polypeptide(L)'
;MVGGNEATAQAGVESFKQKERIEIILREYESLRLEILERTGHMYQLLVACAAVFLWVLTNSFSLSTLLVILSVIMLGGAFSWLIDRDIRKAAERLRQIEHDINRRVGEDLLVWESRWGGAISGFFGPARPLSKAEAHAWLLKGADPPWVGQLLMFIWRVIRPAIQPLWQGLKLVVTSISNMCGNWRQKIKGLSGKILNR
;
A
#
# COMPACT_ATOMS: atom_id res chain seq x y z
N MET A 1 -43.09 -12.44 47.71
CA MET A 1 -41.90 -11.74 47.18
C MET A 1 -40.92 -12.76 46.59
N VAL A 2 -41.27 -13.41 45.48
CA VAL A 2 -40.51 -14.54 44.88
C VAL A 2 -39.82 -14.15 43.56
N GLY A 3 -39.81 -12.85 43.19
CA GLY A 3 -39.21 -12.39 41.92
C GLY A 3 -37.72 -12.03 41.97
N GLY A 4 -37.07 -12.08 43.14
CA GLY A 4 -35.69 -11.59 43.31
C GLY A 4 -34.59 -12.52 42.83
N ASN A 5 -34.79 -13.84 42.87
CA ASN A 5 -33.77 -14.83 42.53
C ASN A 5 -33.68 -15.14 41.02
N GLU A 6 -34.75 -14.94 40.26
CA GLU A 6 -34.73 -15.19 38.82
C GLU A 6 -34.00 -14.08 38.04
N ALA A 7 -34.14 -12.83 38.49
CA ALA A 7 -33.46 -11.69 37.87
C ALA A 7 -31.93 -11.73 38.06
N THR A 8 -31.45 -12.19 39.22
CA THR A 8 -30.01 -12.33 39.49
C THR A 8 -29.40 -13.51 38.74
N ALA A 9 -30.14 -14.60 38.57
CA ALA A 9 -29.72 -15.74 37.76
C ALA A 9 -29.61 -15.37 36.26
N GLN A 10 -30.59 -14.65 35.72
CA GLN A 10 -30.56 -14.19 34.32
C GLN A 10 -29.41 -13.18 34.07
N ALA A 11 -29.16 -12.26 35.01
CA ALA A 11 -28.02 -11.35 34.93
C ALA A 11 -26.67 -12.07 34.94
N GLY A 12 -26.53 -13.15 35.72
CA GLY A 12 -25.33 -13.99 35.74
C GLY A 12 -25.07 -14.72 34.42
N VAL A 13 -26.12 -15.27 33.79
CA VAL A 13 -26.02 -15.98 32.50
C VAL A 13 -25.61 -15.02 31.37
N GLU A 14 -26.20 -13.83 31.30
CA GLU A 14 -25.86 -12.83 30.29
C GLU A 14 -24.42 -12.32 30.45
N SER A 15 -23.97 -12.09 31.69
CA SER A 15 -22.59 -11.70 31.99
C SER A 15 -21.57 -12.78 31.55
N PHE A 16 -21.87 -14.06 31.82
CA PHE A 16 -21.01 -15.16 31.40
C PHE A 16 -20.90 -15.26 29.88
N LYS A 17 -22.03 -15.16 29.17
CA LYS A 17 -22.07 -15.17 27.70
C LYS A 17 -21.34 -13.97 27.09
N GLN A 18 -21.41 -12.80 27.72
CA GLN A 18 -20.64 -11.63 27.31
C GLN A 18 -19.13 -11.85 27.48
N LYS A 19 -18.70 -12.46 28.59
CA LYS A 19 -17.29 -12.78 28.84
C LYS A 19 -16.73 -13.76 27.80
N GLU A 20 -17.45 -14.86 27.52
CA GLU A 20 -17.05 -15.84 26.51
C GLU A 20 -16.92 -15.20 25.12
N ARG A 21 -17.86 -14.31 24.75
CA ARG A 21 -17.80 -13.58 23.49
C ARG A 21 -16.60 -12.63 23.41
N ILE A 22 -16.27 -11.94 24.50
CA ILE A 22 -15.09 -11.07 24.56
C ILE A 22 -13.82 -11.91 24.41
N GLU A 23 -13.73 -13.07 25.07
CA GLU A 23 -12.59 -13.98 24.98
C GLU A 23 -12.36 -14.48 23.55
N ILE A 24 -13.42 -14.86 22.85
CA ILE A 24 -13.34 -15.28 21.43
C ILE A 24 -12.79 -14.14 20.56
N ILE A 25 -13.28 -12.90 20.76
CA ILE A 25 -12.82 -11.74 19.98
C ILE A 25 -11.35 -11.41 20.32
N LEU A 26 -10.93 -11.55 21.58
CA LEU A 26 -9.54 -11.35 21.98
C LEU A 26 -8.60 -12.39 21.34
N ARG A 27 -9.05 -13.64 21.18
CA ARG A 27 -8.29 -14.66 20.44
C ARG A 27 -8.14 -14.30 18.96
N GLU A 28 -9.18 -13.77 18.32
CA GLU A 28 -9.11 -13.26 16.94
C GLU A 28 -8.11 -12.09 16.85
N TYR A 29 -8.14 -11.16 17.82
CA TYR A 29 -7.20 -10.05 17.92
C TYR A 29 -5.74 -10.53 18.02
N GLU A 30 -5.45 -11.49 18.90
CA GLU A 30 -4.09 -12.05 19.06
C GLU A 30 -3.61 -12.73 17.78
N SER A 31 -4.47 -13.51 17.13
CA SER A 31 -4.15 -14.17 15.86
C SER A 31 -3.80 -13.17 14.76
N LEU A 32 -4.61 -12.11 14.59
CA LEU A 32 -4.36 -11.07 13.58
C LEU A 32 -3.06 -10.30 13.87
N ARG A 33 -2.78 -10.01 15.13
CA ARG A 33 -1.54 -9.33 15.52
C ARG A 33 -0.31 -10.18 15.19
N LEU A 34 -0.37 -11.49 15.43
CA LEU A 34 0.71 -12.42 15.06
C LEU A 34 0.91 -12.46 13.55
N GLU A 35 -0.17 -12.50 12.77
CA GLU A 35 -0.10 -12.46 11.31
C GLU A 35 0.57 -11.16 10.79
N ILE A 36 0.24 -10.00 11.38
CA ILE A 36 0.92 -8.74 11.04
C ILE A 36 2.41 -8.80 11.39
N LEU A 37 2.75 -9.36 12.56
CA LEU A 37 4.15 -9.50 13.00
C LEU A 37 4.95 -10.39 12.05
N GLU A 38 4.39 -11.53 11.63
CA GLU A 38 5.02 -12.46 10.69
C GLU A 38 5.24 -11.81 9.32
N ARG A 39 4.21 -11.15 8.77
CA ARG A 39 4.30 -10.42 7.50
C ARG A 39 5.32 -9.28 7.55
N THR A 40 5.40 -8.58 8.67
CA THR A 40 6.45 -7.55 8.91
C THR A 40 7.84 -8.19 8.98
N GLY A 41 7.95 -9.38 9.58
CA GLY A 41 9.16 -10.20 9.57
C GLY A 41 9.67 -10.47 8.14
N HIS A 42 8.78 -10.84 7.23
CA HIS A 42 9.13 -11.04 5.82
C HIS A 42 9.62 -9.76 5.12
N MET A 43 9.14 -8.57 5.50
CA MET A 43 9.67 -7.32 4.97
C MET A 43 11.14 -7.10 5.36
N TYR A 44 11.53 -7.45 6.59
CA TYR A 44 12.94 -7.37 6.99
C TYR A 44 13.82 -8.33 6.18
N GLN A 45 13.33 -9.54 5.89
CA GLN A 45 14.04 -10.49 5.03
C GLN A 45 14.23 -9.95 3.62
N LEU A 46 13.19 -9.30 3.06
CA LEU A 46 13.28 -8.65 1.75
C LEU A 46 14.30 -7.51 1.76
N LEU A 47 14.36 -6.72 2.84
CA LEU A 47 15.35 -5.64 2.99
C LEU A 47 16.78 -6.18 3.03
N VAL A 48 17.01 -7.30 3.73
CA VAL A 48 18.32 -7.98 3.74
C VAL A 48 18.70 -8.47 2.35
N ALA A 49 17.76 -9.06 1.60
CA ALA A 49 18.00 -9.50 0.23
C ALA A 49 18.35 -8.31 -0.70
N CYS A 50 17.64 -7.19 -0.58
CA CYS A 50 17.96 -5.96 -1.30
C CYS A 50 19.34 -5.41 -0.96
N ALA A 51 19.73 -5.43 0.32
CA ALA A 51 21.06 -5.01 0.75
C ALA A 51 22.18 -5.89 0.16
N ALA A 52 21.96 -7.21 0.09
CA ALA A 52 22.91 -8.13 -0.52
C ALA A 52 23.10 -7.86 -2.03
N VAL A 53 22.01 -7.64 -2.77
CA VAL A 53 22.07 -7.25 -4.19
C VAL A 53 22.79 -5.93 -4.36
N PHE A 54 22.50 -4.94 -3.49
CA PHE A 54 23.18 -3.65 -3.53
C PHE A 54 24.69 -3.78 -3.36
N LEU A 55 25.15 -4.57 -2.39
CA LEU A 55 26.58 -4.84 -2.19
C LEU A 55 27.21 -5.54 -3.40
N TRP A 56 26.51 -6.52 -3.99
CA TRP A 56 26.97 -7.19 -5.21
C TRP A 56 27.16 -6.20 -6.37
N VAL A 57 26.22 -5.27 -6.56
CA VAL A 57 26.30 -4.22 -7.59
C VAL A 57 27.53 -3.32 -7.39
N LEU A 58 27.88 -2.98 -6.14
CA LEU A 58 29.08 -2.16 -5.87
C LEU A 58 30.39 -2.86 -6.26
N THR A 59 30.42 -4.19 -6.24
CA THR A 59 31.62 -4.98 -6.56
C THR A 59 31.73 -5.35 -8.05
N ASN A 60 30.65 -5.25 -8.80
CA ASN A 60 30.59 -5.67 -10.20
C ASN A 60 30.71 -4.48 -11.16
N SER A 61 31.27 -4.71 -12.35
CA SER A 61 31.35 -3.66 -13.37
C SER A 61 29.97 -3.35 -13.98
N PHE A 62 29.71 -2.06 -14.23
CA PHE A 62 28.42 -1.60 -14.72
C PHE A 62 28.19 -2.05 -16.17
N SER A 63 27.41 -3.11 -16.32
CA SER A 63 27.09 -3.78 -17.59
C SER A 63 25.57 -3.88 -17.77
N LEU A 64 25.11 -4.13 -19.00
CA LEU A 64 23.68 -4.28 -19.30
C LEU A 64 23.02 -5.39 -18.46
N SER A 65 23.74 -6.49 -18.21
CA SER A 65 23.29 -7.57 -17.33
C SER A 65 23.08 -7.09 -15.89
N THR A 66 24.01 -6.28 -15.36
CA THR A 66 23.89 -5.68 -14.02
C THR A 66 22.66 -4.77 -13.94
N LEU A 67 22.41 -3.95 -14.97
CA LEU A 67 21.22 -3.10 -15.04
C LEU A 67 19.92 -3.92 -15.05
N LEU A 68 19.87 -5.02 -15.80
CA LEU A 68 18.69 -5.90 -15.83
C LEU A 68 18.43 -6.53 -14.47
N VAL A 69 19.47 -7.01 -13.77
CA VAL A 69 19.33 -7.56 -12.41
C VAL A 69 18.77 -6.52 -11.44
N ILE A 70 19.28 -5.28 -11.47
CA ILE A 70 18.78 -4.18 -10.63
C ILE A 70 17.30 -3.92 -10.92
N LEU A 71 16.92 -3.81 -12.20
CA LEU A 71 15.53 -3.57 -12.58
C LEU A 71 14.61 -4.73 -12.14
N SER A 72 15.04 -5.97 -12.31
CA SER A 72 14.29 -7.15 -11.86
C SER A 72 14.08 -7.16 -10.35
N VAL A 73 15.11 -6.82 -9.56
CA VAL A 73 15.01 -6.77 -8.09
C VAL A 73 14.11 -5.63 -7.63
N ILE A 74 14.20 -4.44 -8.25
CA ILE A 74 13.31 -3.31 -7.94
C ILE A 74 11.85 -3.67 -8.27
N MET A 75 11.60 -4.28 -9.43
CA MET A 75 10.25 -4.69 -9.84
C MET A 75 9.68 -5.76 -8.89
N LEU A 76 10.45 -6.81 -8.62
CA LEU A 76 10.00 -7.91 -7.77
C LEU A 76 9.83 -7.45 -6.32
N GLY A 77 10.84 -6.77 -5.76
CA GLY A 77 10.79 -6.23 -4.40
C GLY A 77 9.68 -5.20 -4.22
N GLY A 78 9.43 -4.34 -5.22
CA GLY A 78 8.31 -3.42 -5.23
C GLY A 78 6.96 -4.13 -5.23
N ALA A 79 6.78 -5.15 -6.07
CA ALA A 79 5.55 -5.93 -6.13
C ALA A 79 5.27 -6.67 -4.80
N PHE A 80 6.28 -7.32 -4.22
CA PHE A 80 6.15 -7.98 -2.91
C PHE A 80 5.85 -6.99 -1.79
N SER A 81 6.57 -5.86 -1.75
CA SER A 81 6.33 -4.80 -0.76
C SER A 81 4.89 -4.27 -0.84
N TRP A 82 4.38 -4.07 -2.06
CA TRP A 82 3.00 -3.63 -2.28
C TRP A 82 1.97 -4.67 -1.82
N LEU A 83 2.18 -5.96 -2.11
CA LEU A 83 1.29 -7.04 -1.65
C LEU A 83 1.26 -7.13 -0.12
N ILE A 84 2.43 -7.07 0.52
CA ILE A 84 2.54 -7.14 1.98
C ILE A 84 1.87 -5.92 2.62
N ASP A 85 2.15 -4.70 2.14
CA ASP A 85 1.53 -3.47 2.64
C ASP A 85 0.00 -3.51 2.48
N ARG A 86 -0.50 -3.96 1.33
CA ARG A 86 -1.95 -4.14 1.10
C ARG A 86 -2.57 -5.09 2.11
N ASP A 87 -1.94 -6.21 2.41
CA ASP A 87 -2.52 -7.18 3.33
C ASP A 87 -2.40 -6.74 4.80
N ILE A 88 -1.29 -6.08 5.18
CA ILE A 88 -1.15 -5.46 6.52
C ILE A 88 -2.25 -4.41 6.73
N ARG A 89 -2.57 -3.59 5.73
CA ARG A 89 -3.66 -2.61 5.82
C ARG A 89 -5.01 -3.26 6.09
N LYS A 90 -5.32 -4.36 5.40
CA LYS A 90 -6.56 -5.10 5.61
C LYS A 90 -6.63 -5.70 7.03
N ALA A 91 -5.54 -6.29 7.49
CA ALA A 91 -5.45 -6.84 8.85
C ALA A 91 -5.59 -5.74 9.91
N ALA A 92 -4.91 -4.60 9.74
CA ALA A 92 -4.99 -3.45 10.64
C ALA A 92 -6.40 -2.83 10.66
N GLU A 93 -7.08 -2.75 9.51
CA GLU A 93 -8.46 -2.28 9.45
C GLU A 93 -9.40 -3.18 10.23
N ARG A 94 -9.27 -4.50 10.08
CA ARG A 94 -10.04 -5.48 10.85
C ARG A 94 -9.74 -5.38 12.34
N LEU A 95 -8.47 -5.22 12.70
CA LEU A 95 -8.03 -5.09 14.08
C LEU A 95 -8.66 -3.84 14.74
N ARG A 96 -8.73 -2.72 14.02
CA ARG A 96 -9.41 -1.49 14.49
C ARG A 96 -10.92 -1.67 14.69
N GLN A 97 -11.58 -2.47 13.84
CA GLN A 97 -13.00 -2.81 14.04
C GLN A 97 -13.20 -3.61 15.34
N ILE A 98 -12.32 -4.58 15.59
CA ILE A 98 -12.34 -5.39 16.81
C ILE A 98 -12.11 -4.52 18.06
N GLU A 99 -11.11 -3.62 18.04
CA GLU A 99 -10.86 -2.67 19.13
C GLU A 99 -12.12 -1.82 19.42
N HIS A 100 -12.74 -1.28 18.37
CA HIS A 100 -13.95 -0.48 18.51
C HIS A 100 -15.12 -1.27 19.11
N ASP A 101 -15.31 -2.51 18.66
CA ASP A 101 -16.37 -3.38 19.15
C ASP A 101 -16.19 -3.80 20.61
N ILE A 102 -14.96 -4.10 21.04
CA ILE A 102 -14.65 -4.43 22.43
C ILE A 102 -14.86 -3.20 23.32
N ASN A 103 -14.27 -2.05 22.96
CA ASN A 103 -14.39 -0.83 23.76
C ASN A 103 -15.85 -0.39 23.89
N ARG A 104 -16.65 -0.53 22.82
CA ARG A 104 -18.10 -0.25 22.86
C ARG A 104 -18.87 -1.17 23.81
N ARG A 105 -18.50 -2.46 23.89
CA ARG A 105 -19.17 -3.44 24.77
C ARG A 105 -18.79 -3.25 26.24
N VAL A 106 -17.58 -2.79 26.51
CA VAL A 106 -17.08 -2.55 27.87
C VAL A 106 -17.46 -1.15 28.36
N GLY A 107 -17.64 -0.19 27.45
CA GLY A 107 -17.87 1.21 27.80
C GLY A 107 -16.59 1.99 28.13
N GLU A 108 -15.43 1.36 27.97
CA GLU A 108 -14.11 1.93 28.26
C GLU A 108 -13.15 1.70 27.08
N ASP A 109 -12.21 2.62 26.88
CA ASP A 109 -11.16 2.53 25.86
C ASP A 109 -10.02 1.59 26.35
N LEU A 110 -10.28 0.28 26.42
CA LEU A 110 -9.30 -0.74 26.86
C LEU A 110 -8.21 -0.99 25.82
N LEU A 111 -8.62 -1.16 24.56
CA LEU A 111 -7.72 -1.42 23.44
C LEU A 111 -7.55 -0.14 22.62
N VAL A 112 -6.35 0.43 22.65
CA VAL A 112 -6.04 1.72 22.01
C VAL A 112 -4.88 1.63 21.01
N TRP A 113 -4.39 0.42 20.74
CA TRP A 113 -3.15 0.26 20.00
C TRP A 113 -3.30 0.68 18.55
N GLU A 114 -4.16 0.03 17.76
CA GLU A 114 -4.37 0.43 16.37
C GLU A 114 -5.02 1.80 16.24
N SER A 115 -5.95 2.13 17.15
CA SER A 115 -6.65 3.41 17.13
C SER A 115 -5.82 4.63 17.52
N ARG A 116 -4.68 4.48 18.22
CA ARG A 116 -3.80 5.61 18.58
C ARG A 116 -2.36 5.49 18.09
N TRP A 117 -1.88 4.27 17.85
CA TRP A 117 -0.50 3.97 17.43
C TRP A 117 -0.42 3.31 16.05
N GLY A 118 -1.53 2.78 15.54
CA GLY A 118 -1.57 2.02 14.29
C GLY A 118 -0.88 2.75 13.14
N GLY A 119 -0.16 2.00 12.30
CA GLY A 119 0.58 2.54 11.16
C GLY A 119 -0.32 3.24 10.13
N ALA A 120 -1.63 2.97 10.18
CA ALA A 120 -2.66 3.67 9.42
C ALA A 120 -2.99 5.08 9.94
N ILE A 121 -2.50 5.48 11.12
CA ILE A 121 -2.79 6.79 11.75
C ILE A 121 -1.49 7.57 11.98
N SER A 122 -0.40 6.88 12.32
CA SER A 122 0.91 7.51 12.49
C SER A 122 1.68 7.58 11.15
N GLY A 123 1.50 6.61 10.26
CA GLY A 123 2.35 6.43 9.08
C GLY A 123 3.74 5.88 9.45
N PHE A 124 4.53 5.47 8.46
CA PHE A 124 5.85 4.84 8.70
C PHE A 124 6.84 5.75 9.46
N PHE A 125 6.73 7.08 9.27
CA PHE A 125 7.52 8.09 9.97
C PHE A 125 6.70 8.86 11.00
N GLY A 126 5.59 8.26 11.45
CA GLY A 126 4.70 8.89 12.40
C GLY A 126 5.37 9.21 13.73
N PRO A 127 4.80 10.16 14.47
CA PRO A 127 5.28 10.46 15.80
C PRO A 127 5.26 9.19 16.67
N ALA A 128 6.35 8.93 17.40
CA ALA A 128 6.46 7.82 18.37
C ALA A 128 5.62 8.04 19.64
N ARG A 129 4.62 8.92 19.58
CA ARG A 129 3.68 9.23 20.66
C ARG A 129 2.27 8.87 20.23
N PRO A 130 1.39 8.45 21.16
CA PRO A 130 0.00 8.17 20.84
C PRO A 130 -0.67 9.45 20.37
N LEU A 131 -1.42 9.38 19.28
CA LEU A 131 -2.28 10.47 18.87
C LEU A 131 -3.43 10.61 19.86
N SER A 132 -3.79 11.85 20.19
CA SER A 132 -5.01 12.12 20.93
C SER A 132 -6.24 11.69 20.10
N LYS A 133 -7.37 11.45 20.77
CA LYS A 133 -8.61 11.03 20.11
C LYS A 133 -9.06 12.00 19.01
N ALA A 134 -8.86 13.30 19.24
CA ALA A 134 -9.17 14.35 18.26
C ALA A 134 -8.23 14.31 17.05
N GLU A 135 -6.92 14.13 17.27
CA GLU A 135 -5.94 14.02 16.19
C GLU A 135 -6.17 12.75 15.35
N ALA A 136 -6.42 11.61 15.99
CA ALA A 136 -6.72 10.36 15.29
C ALA A 136 -7.98 10.47 14.42
N HIS A 137 -9.05 11.09 14.92
CA HIS A 137 -10.27 11.33 14.15
C HIS A 137 -10.03 12.28 12.97
N ALA A 138 -9.29 13.37 13.18
CA ALA A 138 -8.91 14.29 12.12
C ALA A 138 -8.06 13.60 11.03
N TRP A 139 -7.18 12.68 11.42
CA TRP A 139 -6.34 11.91 10.50
C TRP A 139 -7.17 10.95 9.64
N LEU A 140 -8.12 10.24 10.24
CA LEU A 140 -9.05 9.35 9.52
C LEU A 140 -9.88 10.09 8.47
N LEU A 141 -10.31 11.32 8.77
CA LEU A 141 -11.07 12.15 7.83
C LEU A 141 -10.25 12.69 6.67
N LYS A 142 -8.92 12.82 6.83
CA LYS A 142 -8.05 13.47 5.84
C LYS A 142 -7.70 12.56 4.65
N GLY A 143 -8.07 11.29 4.69
CA GLY A 143 -7.71 10.31 3.67
C GLY A 143 -6.26 9.88 3.85
N ALA A 144 -6.10 8.60 4.20
CA ALA A 144 -4.82 7.96 4.48
C ALA A 144 -4.02 7.72 3.20
N ASP A 145 -3.64 8.76 2.46
CA ASP A 145 -2.70 8.61 1.36
C ASP A 145 -1.31 8.39 1.97
N PRO A 146 -0.70 7.19 1.86
CA PRO A 146 0.63 6.97 2.38
C PRO A 146 1.59 7.85 1.57
N PRO A 147 2.21 8.89 2.18
CA PRO A 147 3.03 9.85 1.45
C PRO A 147 4.22 9.17 0.76
N TRP A 148 4.65 8.01 1.28
CA TRP A 148 5.79 7.27 0.77
C TRP A 148 5.53 6.56 -0.56
N VAL A 149 4.31 6.13 -0.91
CA VAL A 149 4.07 5.49 -2.22
C VAL A 149 4.24 6.53 -3.32
N GLY A 150 3.66 7.71 -3.14
CA GLY A 150 3.86 8.85 -4.03
C GLY A 150 5.32 9.30 -4.09
N GLN A 151 6.01 9.39 -2.94
CA GLN A 151 7.42 9.77 -2.88
C GLN A 151 8.36 8.71 -3.47
N LEU A 152 8.10 7.42 -3.25
CA LEU A 152 8.86 6.31 -3.82
C LEU A 152 8.65 6.22 -5.32
N LEU A 153 7.41 6.36 -5.81
CA LEU A 153 7.14 6.45 -7.24
C LEU A 153 7.79 7.69 -7.86
N MET A 154 7.76 8.84 -7.19
CA MET A 154 8.48 10.04 -7.65
C MET A 154 9.99 9.84 -7.64
N PHE A 155 10.55 9.13 -6.65
CA PHE A 155 11.97 8.83 -6.55
C PHE A 155 12.40 7.84 -7.64
N ILE A 156 11.68 6.74 -7.79
CA ILE A 156 11.85 5.77 -8.87
C ILE A 156 11.75 6.46 -10.22
N TRP A 157 10.72 7.29 -10.44
CA TRP A 157 10.58 8.09 -11.65
C TRP A 157 11.77 9.02 -11.85
N ARG A 158 12.25 9.70 -10.82
CA ARG A 158 13.42 10.61 -10.90
C ARG A 158 14.71 9.89 -11.25
N VAL A 159 14.92 8.67 -10.73
CA VAL A 159 16.10 7.85 -10.99
C VAL A 159 16.04 7.20 -12.38
N ILE A 160 14.87 6.71 -12.78
CA ILE A 160 14.69 6.00 -14.05
C ILE A 160 14.55 6.96 -15.24
N ARG A 161 13.99 8.16 -15.04
CA ARG A 161 13.76 9.17 -16.08
C ARG A 161 14.98 9.46 -16.96
N PRO A 162 16.21 9.71 -16.44
CA PRO A 162 17.37 9.96 -17.29
C PRO A 162 17.75 8.76 -18.17
N ALA A 163 17.57 7.52 -17.69
CA ALA A 163 17.83 6.32 -18.48
C ALA A 163 16.78 6.07 -19.57
N ILE A 164 15.52 6.43 -19.33
CA ILE A 164 14.42 6.32 -20.31
C ILE A 164 14.40 7.49 -21.30
N GLN A 165 14.96 8.64 -20.93
CA GLN A 165 14.94 9.84 -21.78
C GLN A 165 15.46 9.61 -23.22
N PRO A 166 16.60 8.95 -23.48
CA PRO A 166 17.07 8.71 -24.85
C PRO A 166 16.11 7.83 -25.66
N LEU A 167 15.51 6.80 -25.03
CA LEU A 167 14.50 5.95 -25.67
C LEU A 167 13.24 6.74 -26.04
N TRP A 168 12.81 7.64 -25.15
CA TRP A 168 11.66 8.50 -25.39
C TRP A 168 11.91 9.51 -26.52
N GLN A 169 13.13 10.06 -26.63
CA GLN A 169 13.50 10.94 -27.75
C GLN A 169 13.55 10.17 -29.07
N GLY A 170 14.09 8.94 -29.06
CA GLY A 170 14.06 8.06 -30.23
C GLY A 170 12.63 7.78 -30.71
N LEU A 171 11.72 7.46 -29.78
CA LEU A 171 10.31 7.22 -30.08
C LEU A 171 9.64 8.46 -30.69
N LYS A 172 9.89 9.67 -30.14
CA LYS A 172 9.36 10.91 -30.68
C LYS A 172 9.77 11.13 -32.13
N LEU A 173 11.04 10.90 -32.46
CA LEU A 173 11.55 11.07 -33.82
C LEU A 173 10.86 10.11 -34.81
N VAL A 174 10.64 8.85 -34.41
CA VAL A 174 9.92 7.87 -35.23
C VAL A 174 8.48 8.32 -35.47
N VAL A 175 7.77 8.75 -34.42
CA VAL A 175 6.39 9.23 -34.53
C VAL A 175 6.28 10.47 -35.42
N THR A 176 7.19 11.43 -35.28
CA THR A 176 7.22 12.63 -36.13
C THR A 176 7.52 12.29 -37.59
N SER A 177 8.42 11.33 -37.84
CA SER A 177 8.73 10.85 -39.19
C SER A 177 7.51 10.21 -39.86
N ILE A 178 6.81 9.32 -39.15
CA ILE A 178 5.57 8.69 -39.63
C ILE A 178 4.49 9.75 -39.93
N SER A 179 4.31 10.72 -39.04
CA SER A 179 3.34 11.81 -39.23
C SER A 179 3.64 12.63 -40.49
N ASN A 180 4.90 12.98 -40.71
CA ASN A 180 5.34 13.71 -41.91
C ASN A 180 5.15 12.89 -43.18
N MET A 181 5.44 11.58 -43.15
CA MET A 181 5.19 10.68 -44.28
C MET A 181 3.69 10.62 -44.63
N CYS A 182 2.81 10.47 -43.64
CA CYS A 182 1.36 10.47 -43.85
C CYS A 182 0.84 11.80 -44.40
N GLY A 183 1.36 12.93 -43.89
CA GLY A 183 1.01 14.26 -44.40
C GLY A 183 1.38 14.45 -45.88
N ASN A 184 2.59 14.03 -46.25
CA ASN A 184 3.07 14.11 -47.63
C ASN A 184 2.27 13.19 -48.57
N TRP A 185 1.94 11.98 -48.12
CA TRP A 185 1.12 11.03 -48.87
C TRP A 185 -0.29 11.57 -49.14
N ARG A 186 -0.90 12.22 -48.13
CA ARG A 186 -2.22 12.87 -48.25
C ARG A 186 -2.22 13.99 -49.29
N GLN A 187 -1.17 14.81 -49.34
CA GLN A 187 -1.03 15.87 -50.35
C GLN A 187 -0.88 15.29 -51.76
N LYS A 188 -0.10 14.22 -51.92
CA LYS A 188 0.10 13.54 -53.21
C LYS A 188 -1.21 12.95 -53.76
N ILE A 189 -2.04 12.35 -52.91
CA ILE A 189 -3.36 11.84 -53.30
C ILE A 189 -4.28 12.97 -53.76
N LYS A 190 -4.34 14.09 -53.04
CA LYS A 190 -5.15 15.26 -53.44
C LYS A 190 -4.72 15.80 -54.80
N GLY A 191 -3.41 15.88 -55.06
CA GLY A 191 -2.87 16.30 -56.34
C GLY A 191 -3.22 15.34 -57.50
N LEU A 192 -3.25 14.03 -57.25
CA LEU A 192 -3.65 13.03 -58.26
C LEU A 192 -5.15 13.06 -58.54
N SER A 193 -5.98 13.16 -57.50
CA SER A 193 -7.43 13.25 -57.65
C SER A 193 -7.86 14.49 -58.44
N GLY A 194 -7.22 15.64 -58.22
CA GLY A 194 -7.47 16.85 -59.01
C GLY A 194 -7.08 16.74 -60.49
N LYS A 195 -6.04 15.97 -60.83
CA LYS A 195 -5.63 15.73 -62.23
C LYS A 195 -6.57 14.78 -62.96
N ILE A 196 -7.17 13.81 -62.27
CA ILE A 196 -8.13 12.87 -62.86
C ILE A 196 -9.46 13.57 -63.16
N LEU A 197 -9.92 14.48 -62.29
CA LEU A 197 -11.18 15.19 -62.50
C LEU A 197 -11.18 16.20 -63.67
N ASN A 198 -9.99 16.59 -64.15
CA ASN A 198 -9.81 17.62 -65.17
C ASN A 198 -9.45 17.04 -66.56
N ARG A 199 -9.50 15.71 -66.70
CA ARG A 199 -9.42 14.98 -67.97
C ARG A 199 -10.77 14.35 -68.29
#